data_AF-X1J905-F1
#
_entry.id   AF-X1J905-F1
#
_cell.length_a   1.000
_cell.length_b   1.000
_cell.length_c   1.000
_cell.angle_alpha   90.00
_cell.angle_beta   90.00
_cell.angle_gamma   90.00
#
_symmetry.space_group_name_H-M   'P 1'
#
loop_
_entity.id
_entity.type
_entity.pdbx_description
1 polymer ?
#
loop_
_entity_poly.entity_id
_entity_poly.type
_entity_poly.pdbx_seq_one_letter_code
_entity_poly.pdbx_strand_id
1 'polypeptide(L)'
;MNPKKEKNYIDLPSRIKDNYKKFSEGQKLIATYLLKHSDKAAFFTAANLGRVVGVSESTVVRFADFLGYEGYPALQKDLQNRIKDKLNTVSRLKKSIKIANGGGKHSIRSFP
;
A
#
# COMPACT_ATOMS: atom_id res chain seq x y z
N MET A 1 -19.32 7.14 17.93
CA MET A 1 -18.64 7.62 16.70
C MET A 1 -17.14 7.38 16.86
N ASN A 2 -16.48 6.61 15.98
CA ASN A 2 -15.04 6.35 16.09
C ASN A 2 -14.30 7.01 14.92
N PRO A 3 -13.66 8.17 15.12
CA PRO A 3 -13.04 8.99 14.07
C PRO A 3 -11.62 8.49 13.74
N LYS A 4 -11.48 7.25 13.28
CA LYS A 4 -10.16 6.76 12.84
C LYS A 4 -9.93 7.09 11.36
N LYS A 5 -9.45 8.32 11.18
CA LYS A 5 -8.60 8.80 10.09
C LYS A 5 -9.23 8.73 8.70
N GLU A 6 -10.10 9.70 8.45
CA GLU A 6 -10.26 10.31 7.15
C GLU A 6 -8.95 11.03 6.77
N LYS A 7 -7.95 10.26 6.33
CA LYS A 7 -6.93 10.79 5.43
C LYS A 7 -7.34 10.36 4.04
N ASN A 8 -8.18 11.16 3.40
CA ASN A 8 -8.43 11.09 1.97
C ASN A 8 -7.16 11.57 1.23
N TYR A 9 -6.06 10.85 1.44
CA TYR A 9 -4.91 10.92 0.57
C TYR A 9 -5.36 10.16 -0.66
N ILE A 10 -5.63 10.86 -1.75
CA ILE A 10 -5.99 10.26 -3.03
C ILE A 10 -5.12 9.02 -3.21
N ASP A 11 -5.77 7.86 -3.34
CA ASP A 11 -5.10 6.56 -3.38
C ASP A 11 -3.92 6.63 -4.38
N LEU A 12 -2.71 6.17 -4.01
CA LEU A 12 -1.54 6.25 -4.90
C LEU A 12 -1.86 5.72 -6.32
N PRO A 13 -2.56 4.59 -6.47
CA PRO A 13 -3.12 4.17 -7.75
C PRO A 13 -3.98 5.20 -8.47
N SER A 14 -4.88 5.90 -7.78
CA SER A 14 -5.69 6.98 -8.36
C SER A 14 -4.82 8.15 -8.82
N ARG A 15 -3.87 8.62 -8.00
CA ARG A 15 -2.95 9.71 -8.37
C ARG A 15 -2.12 9.37 -9.60
N ILE A 16 -1.68 8.12 -9.69
CA ILE A 16 -0.96 7.58 -10.85
C ILE A 16 -1.88 7.59 -12.08
N LYS A 17 -3.12 7.10 -11.96
CA LYS A 17 -4.08 7.03 -13.08
C LYS A 17 -4.48 8.41 -13.59
N ASP A 18 -4.76 9.35 -12.69
CA ASP A 18 -5.20 10.72 -13.02
C ASP A 18 -4.12 11.49 -13.80
N ASN A 19 -2.85 11.18 -13.53
CA ASN A 19 -1.71 11.82 -14.20
C ASN A 19 -1.08 10.97 -15.31
N TYR A 20 -1.57 9.75 -15.54
CA TYR A 20 -0.91 8.78 -16.42
C TYR A 20 -0.72 9.30 -17.85
N LYS A 21 -1.72 10.03 -18.37
CA LYS A 21 -1.68 10.63 -19.72
C LYS A 21 -0.62 11.73 -19.86
N LYS A 22 -0.19 12.33 -18.74
CA LYS A 22 0.81 13.42 -18.70
C LYS A 22 2.23 12.90 -18.46
N PHE A 23 2.39 11.62 -18.16
CA PHE A 23 3.70 11.03 -17.89
C PHE A 23 4.55 10.91 -19.14
N SER A 24 5.83 11.21 -19.01
CA SER A 24 6.85 10.78 -19.98
C SER A 24 6.99 9.26 -19.99
N GLU A 25 7.64 8.72 -21.01
CA GLU A 25 7.77 7.26 -21.15
C GLU A 25 8.47 6.62 -19.94
N GLY A 26 9.54 7.24 -19.43
CA GLY A 26 10.20 6.79 -18.21
C GLY A 26 9.31 6.86 -16.96
N GLN A 27 8.46 7.87 -16.86
CA GLN A 27 7.50 7.99 -15.75
C GLN A 27 6.39 6.94 -15.84
N LYS A 28 5.93 6.58 -17.05
CA LYS A 28 4.97 5.47 -17.24
C LYS A 28 5.57 4.12 -16.85
N LEU A 29 6.86 3.89 -17.10
CA LEU A 29 7.56 2.68 -16.65
C LEU A 29 7.54 2.57 -15.11
N ILE A 30 7.90 3.67 -14.42
CA ILE A 30 7.85 3.73 -12.96
C ILE A 30 6.42 3.50 -12.46
N ALA A 31 5.45 4.23 -12.99
CA ALA A 31 4.03 4.12 -12.64
C ALA A 31 3.49 2.69 -12.80
N THR A 32 3.80 2.06 -13.94
CA THR A 32 3.36 0.69 -14.23
C THR A 32 3.95 -0.30 -13.24
N TYR A 33 5.24 -0.16 -12.91
CA TYR A 33 5.88 -1.02 -11.92
C TYR A 33 5.26 -0.84 -10.53
N LEU A 34 4.99 0.40 -10.09
CA LEU A 34 4.36 0.66 -8.80
C LEU A 34 2.94 0.09 -8.71
N LEU A 35 2.15 0.15 -9.80
CA LEU A 35 0.80 -0.42 -9.84
C LEU A 35 0.81 -1.95 -9.76
N LYS A 36 1.81 -2.62 -10.35
CA LYS A 36 1.89 -4.09 -10.40
C LYS A 36 2.67 -4.71 -9.24
N HIS A 37 3.69 -4.01 -8.73
CA HIS A 37 4.70 -4.54 -7.82
C HIS A 37 5.00 -3.57 -6.66
N SER A 38 3.98 -2.87 -6.15
CA SER A 38 4.07 -1.96 -5.01
C SER A 38 4.74 -2.60 -3.79
N ASP A 39 4.44 -3.87 -3.51
CA ASP A 39 5.02 -4.60 -2.37
C ASP A 39 6.55 -4.70 -2.47
N LYS A 40 7.09 -4.92 -3.67
CA LYS A 40 8.54 -4.97 -3.91
C LYS A 40 9.15 -3.57 -3.89
N ALA A 41 8.50 -2.61 -4.55
CA ALA A 41 8.96 -1.23 -4.60
C ALA A 41 9.09 -0.59 -3.21
N ALA A 42 8.28 -1.02 -2.23
CA ALA A 42 8.38 -0.58 -0.84
C ALA A 42 9.75 -0.88 -0.19
N PHE A 43 10.53 -1.82 -0.73
CA PHE A 43 11.84 -2.24 -0.20
C PHE A 43 13.01 -1.91 -1.13
N PHE A 44 12.77 -1.25 -2.25
CA PHE A 44 13.83 -0.79 -3.14
C PHE A 44 14.32 0.59 -2.77
N THR A 45 15.59 0.88 -3.06
CA THR A 45 16.10 2.26 -3.12
C THR A 45 15.68 2.90 -4.44
N ALA A 46 15.80 4.22 -4.56
CA ALA A 46 15.53 4.93 -5.81
C ALA A 46 16.41 4.40 -6.96
N ALA A 47 17.71 4.17 -6.69
CA ALA A 47 18.64 3.55 -7.63
C ALA A 47 18.21 2.14 -8.06
N ASN A 48 17.76 1.29 -7.13
CA ASN A 48 17.32 -0.06 -7.45
C ASN A 48 16.04 -0.06 -8.28
N LEU A 49 15.05 0.77 -7.91
CA LEU A 49 13.83 0.91 -8.71
C LEU A 49 14.17 1.42 -10.11
N GLY A 50 15.03 2.42 -10.22
CA GLY A 50 15.48 2.97 -11.50
C GLY A 50 16.10 1.90 -12.40
N ARG A 51 17.02 1.11 -11.84
CA ARG A 51 17.65 -0.02 -12.56
C ARG A 51 16.64 -1.07 -13.03
N VAL A 52 15.67 -1.42 -12.18
CA VAL A 52 14.67 -2.45 -12.50
C VAL A 52 13.73 -2.00 -13.63
N VAL A 53 13.36 -0.73 -13.67
CA VAL A 53 12.43 -0.20 -14.68
C VAL A 53 13.13 0.43 -15.89
N GLY A 54 14.46 0.53 -15.88
CA GLY A 54 15.24 1.07 -17.00
C GLY A 54 15.32 2.60 -17.06
N VAL A 55 15.32 3.28 -15.90
CA VAL A 55 15.42 4.74 -15.80
C VAL A 55 16.49 5.16 -14.79
N SER A 56 16.91 6.43 -14.85
CA SER A 56 17.88 6.96 -13.88
C SER A 56 17.28 7.11 -12.48
N GLU A 57 18.11 7.05 -11.45
CA GLU A 57 17.70 7.35 -10.07
C GLU A 57 17.05 8.73 -9.93
N SER A 58 17.63 9.75 -10.60
CA SER A 58 17.07 11.10 -10.63
C SER A 58 15.65 11.14 -11.22
N THR A 59 15.36 10.30 -12.20
CA THR A 59 14.01 10.16 -12.76
C THR A 59 13.02 9.61 -11.72
N VAL A 60 13.47 8.63 -10.91
CA VAL A 60 12.65 8.06 -9.83
C VAL A 60 12.34 9.08 -8.74
N VAL A 61 13.34 9.85 -8.31
CA VAL A 61 13.16 10.90 -7.30
C VAL A 61 12.20 11.98 -7.82
N ARG A 62 12.44 12.51 -9.03
CA ARG A 62 11.55 13.50 -9.66
C ARG A 62 10.13 12.99 -9.88
N PHE A 63 9.96 11.70 -10.14
CA PHE A 63 8.63 11.11 -10.24
C PHE A 63 7.89 11.11 -8.90
N ALA A 64 8.58 10.84 -7.80
CA ALA A 64 7.99 10.95 -6.46
C ALA A 64 7.61 12.42 -6.15
N ASP A 65 8.47 13.37 -6.48
CA ASP A 65 8.18 14.81 -6.34
C ASP A 65 6.99 15.25 -7.19
N PHE A 66 6.90 14.76 -8.43
CA PHE A 66 5.76 15.00 -9.31
C PHE A 66 4.46 14.45 -8.71
N LEU A 67 4.53 13.29 -8.06
CA LEU A 67 3.46 12.73 -7.25
C LEU A 67 3.36 13.40 -5.86
N GLY A 68 3.86 14.62 -5.66
CA GLY A 68 3.70 15.38 -4.41
C GLY A 68 4.22 14.71 -3.15
N TYR A 69 5.22 13.83 -3.27
CA TYR A 69 5.99 13.32 -2.15
C TYR A 69 7.28 14.14 -2.02
N GLU A 70 7.83 14.23 -0.81
CA GLU A 70 9.15 14.83 -0.59
C GLU A 70 10.24 13.81 -0.96
N GLY A 71 10.43 13.59 -2.26
CA GLY A 71 11.32 12.59 -2.81
C GLY A 71 10.86 11.15 -2.64
N TYR A 72 11.71 10.25 -3.12
CA TYR A 72 11.42 8.80 -3.12
C TYR A 72 11.26 8.18 -1.73
N PRO A 73 12.02 8.56 -0.67
CA PRO A 73 11.84 8.00 0.67
C PRO A 73 10.42 8.20 1.23
N ALA A 74 9.79 9.34 0.95
CA ALA A 74 8.42 9.61 1.37
C ALA A 74 7.41 8.71 0.63
N LEU A 75 7.58 8.52 -0.68
CA LEU A 75 6.80 7.56 -1.47
C LEU A 75 7.00 6.11 -0.95
N GLN A 76 8.24 5.71 -0.68
CA GLN A 76 8.58 4.40 -0.16
C GLN A 76 7.89 4.13 1.18
N LYS A 77 7.87 5.12 2.08
CA LYS A 77 7.18 5.01 3.37
C LYS A 77 5.66 4.86 3.21
N ASP A 78 5.05 5.56 2.25
CA ASP A 78 3.61 5.39 1.93
C ASP A 78 3.32 3.97 1.43
N LEU A 79 4.15 3.43 0.54
CA LEU A 79 4.06 2.04 0.08
C LEU A 79 4.15 1.06 1.26
N GLN A 80 5.11 1.23 2.16
CA GLN A 80 5.27 0.37 3.34
C GLN A 80 4.07 0.43 4.29
N ASN A 81 3.49 1.62 4.50
CA ASN A 81 2.31 1.79 5.35
C ASN A 81 1.11 1.05 4.77
N ARG A 82 0.90 1.12 3.45
CA ARG A 82 -0.18 0.41 2.76
C ARG A 82 -0.08 -1.11 2.95
N ILE A 83 1.12 -1.67 2.93
CA ILE A 83 1.34 -3.10 3.18
C ILE A 83 0.94 -3.44 4.63
N LYS A 84 1.38 -2.63 5.60
CA LYS A 84 1.03 -2.82 7.02
C LYS A 84 -0.48 -2.74 7.27
N ASP A 85 -1.17 -1.80 6.62
CA ASP A 85 -2.61 -1.62 6.76
C ASP A 85 -3.41 -2.79 6.16
N LYS A 86 -2.96 -3.35 5.03
CA LYS A 86 -3.52 -4.59 4.46
C LYS A 86 -3.41 -5.76 5.46
N LEU A 87 -2.24 -5.94 6.08
CA LEU A 87 -2.02 -7.02 7.05
C LEU A 87 -2.86 -6.86 8.31
N ASN A 88 -2.97 -5.63 8.83
CA ASN A 88 -3.79 -5.32 10.01
C ASN A 88 -5.28 -5.61 9.77
N THR A 89 -5.79 -5.26 8.59
CA THR A 89 -7.21 -5.46 8.23
C THR A 89 -7.55 -6.95 8.14
N VAL A 90 -6.73 -7.74 7.43
CA VAL A 90 -6.91 -9.19 7.31
C VAL A 90 -6.80 -9.88 8.67
N SER A 91 -5.86 -9.46 9.52
CA SER A 91 -5.67 -10.04 10.86
C SER A 91 -6.88 -9.82 11.77
N ARG A 92 -7.49 -8.63 11.73
CA ARG A 92 -8.72 -8.32 12.49
C ARG A 92 -9.90 -9.15 12.01
N LEU A 93 -10.06 -9.29 10.69
CA LEU A 93 -11.12 -10.11 10.11
C LEU A 93 -10.97 -11.60 10.48
N LYS A 94 -9.75 -12.15 10.40
CA LYS A 94 -9.50 -13.53 10.83
C LYS A 94 -9.81 -13.74 12.32
N LYS A 95 -9.50 -12.76 13.17
CA LYS A 95 -9.80 -12.83 14.61
C LYS A 95 -11.31 -12.84 14.89
N SER A 96 -12.10 -12.00 14.23
CA SER A 96 -13.56 -11.97 14.45
C SER A 96 -14.25 -13.23 13.93
N ILE A 97 -13.83 -13.77 12.78
CA ILE A 97 -14.36 -15.03 12.24
C ILE A 97 -14.07 -16.22 13.18
N LYS A 98 -12.88 -16.25 13.80
CA LYS A 98 -12.53 -17.32 14.76
C LYS A 98 -13.38 -17.25 16.04
N ILE A 99 -13.74 -16.06 16.50
CA ILE A 99 -14.61 -15.87 17.68
C ILE A 99 -16.05 -16.30 17.37
N ALA A 100 -16.56 -15.96 16.18
CA ALA A 100 -17.93 -16.31 15.77
C ALA A 100 -18.14 -17.84 15.60
N ASN A 101 -17.11 -18.59 15.22
CA ASN A 101 -17.19 -20.05 15.03
C ASN A 101 -16.87 -20.88 16.30
N GLY A 102 -16.52 -20.24 17.42
CA GLY A 102 -16.06 -20.92 18.65
C GLY A 102 -17.08 -21.00 19.79
N GLY A 103 -18.32 -20.53 19.62
CA GLY A 103 -19.25 -20.26 20.71
C GLY A 103 -20.26 -21.36 21.08
N GLY A 104 -19.98 -22.65 20.81
CA GLY A 104 -21.02 -23.68 20.83
C GLY A 104 -20.76 -24.93 21.67
N LYS A 105 -20.15 -24.86 22.86
CA LYS A 105 -20.18 -25.97 23.85
C LYS A 105 -20.08 -25.45 25.30
N HIS A 106 -21.12 -24.76 25.80
CA HIS A 106 -21.30 -24.63 27.26
C HIS A 106 -22.31 -25.68 27.72
N SER A 107 -21.74 -26.74 28.29
CA SER A 107 -22.27 -27.74 29.21
C SER A 107 -23.71 -27.49 29.72
N ILE A 108 -24.65 -28.28 29.21
CA ILE A 108 -25.88 -28.65 29.93
C ILE A 108 -25.45 -29.58 31.07
N ARG A 109 -25.13 -29.01 32.23
CA ARG A 109 -24.90 -29.79 33.45
C ARG A 109 -26.28 -30.21 33.99
N SER A 110 -26.51 -31.52 33.95
CA SER A 110 -27.68 -32.24 34.43
C SER A 110 -28.00 -31.88 35.89
N PHE A 111 -29.28 -31.62 36.16
CA PHE A 111 -29.88 -31.71 37.50
C PHE A 111 -29.85 -33.16 37.97
N PRO A 112 -29.63 -33.38 39.27
CA PRO A 112 -30.66 -34.02 40.08
C PRO A 112 -31.23 -33.10 41.16
#